data_AF-A0A0F9LAX2-F1
#
_entry.id   AF-A0A0F9LAX2-F1
#
_cell.length_a   1.000
_cell.length_b   1.000
_cell.length_c   1.000
_cell.angle_alpha   90.00
_cell.angle_beta   90.00
_cell.angle_gamma   90.00
#
_symmetry.space_group_name_H-M   'P 1'
#
loop_
_entity.id
_entity.type
_entity.pdbx_description
1 polymer ?
#
loop_
_entity_poly.entity_id
_entity_poly.type
_entity_poly.pdbx_seq_one_letter_code
_entity_poly.pdbx_strand_id
1 'polypeptide(L)'
;MSKEEDFSEFTGVHKNNREKLGSYKEKLKKELDDLKILAGEKSIKNTLRKESEIKLSDLKPPPSIKNLKYEILEEEISDIKTENESLKNRIYSLENENNSLRRDLDNLKSENYKLKTEQPNISILENEISSLREMITIIAQEKQLLEERVVEEPSTVEPRIHKEIEEKISEKVLPKEKVQEVIKKPSKKKKKKKLSADEIKAIKAEHEEAIAPKRRRCPTCLNLNKKYIREMDDKTNIILQSPRIYGKKFKCGICGTEWK
;
A
#
# COMPACT_ATOMS: atom_id res chain seq x y z
N MET A 1 78.49 110.49 -20.89
CA MET A 1 79.13 109.42 -20.09
C MET A 1 78.22 109.08 -18.90
N SER A 2 77.09 108.42 -19.12
CA SER A 2 76.09 108.15 -18.05
C SER A 2 75.29 106.86 -18.30
N LYS A 3 75.93 105.80 -18.80
CA LYS A 3 75.26 104.51 -19.05
C LYS A 3 75.95 103.29 -18.43
N GLU A 4 77.10 103.46 -17.79
CA GLU A 4 77.87 102.36 -17.20
C GLU A 4 77.65 102.19 -15.67
N GLU A 5 77.15 103.22 -14.98
CA GLU A 5 76.88 103.14 -13.53
C GLU A 5 75.58 102.37 -13.21
N ASP A 6 74.54 102.47 -14.04
CA ASP A 6 73.25 101.81 -13.81
C ASP A 6 73.30 100.26 -13.95
N PHE A 7 74.29 99.72 -14.68
CA PHE A 7 74.42 98.27 -14.89
C PHE A 7 75.07 97.56 -13.68
N SER A 8 75.91 98.27 -12.93
CA SER A 8 76.61 97.75 -11.76
C SER A 8 75.64 97.51 -10.59
N GLU A 9 74.76 98.49 -10.32
CA GLU A 9 73.77 98.41 -9.23
C GLU A 9 72.75 97.27 -9.44
N PHE A 10 72.33 97.05 -10.69
CA PHE A 10 71.42 95.98 -11.06
C PHE A 10 72.00 94.58 -10.76
N THR A 11 73.29 94.36 -11.04
CA THR A 11 73.94 93.06 -10.78
C THR A 11 74.15 92.78 -9.29
N GLY A 12 74.41 93.82 -8.49
CA GLY A 12 74.53 93.73 -7.03
C GLY A 12 73.22 93.34 -6.35
N VAL A 13 72.10 93.96 -6.75
CA VAL A 13 70.76 93.65 -6.22
C VAL A 13 70.35 92.22 -6.54
N HIS A 14 70.62 91.74 -7.77
CA HIS A 14 70.33 90.36 -8.16
C HIS A 14 71.12 89.32 -7.36
N LYS A 15 72.39 89.59 -7.06
CA LYS A 15 73.23 88.71 -6.23
C LYS A 15 72.70 88.63 -4.80
N ASN A 16 72.34 89.78 -4.22
CA ASN A 16 71.80 89.86 -2.86
C ASN A 16 70.45 89.14 -2.73
N ASN A 17 69.59 89.26 -3.75
CA ASN A 17 68.31 88.54 -3.80
C ASN A 17 68.52 87.03 -3.91
N ARG A 18 69.51 86.57 -4.67
CA ARG A 18 69.86 85.15 -4.78
C ARG A 18 70.34 84.55 -3.45
N GLU A 19 71.16 85.29 -2.71
CA GLU A 19 71.65 84.88 -1.38
C GLU A 19 70.51 84.81 -0.36
N LYS A 20 69.62 85.82 -0.35
CA LYS A 20 68.40 85.80 0.49
C LYS A 20 67.52 84.61 0.16
N LEU A 21 67.29 84.32 -1.13
CA LEU A 21 66.47 83.19 -1.57
C LEU A 21 67.08 81.84 -1.12
N GLY A 22 68.41 81.73 -1.17
CA GLY A 22 69.15 80.57 -0.65
C GLY A 22 68.92 80.37 0.84
N SER A 23 69.05 81.44 1.63
CA SER A 23 68.78 81.42 3.08
C SER A 23 67.34 80.99 3.41
N TYR A 24 66.35 81.51 2.69
CA TYR A 24 64.95 81.12 2.89
C TYR A 24 64.70 79.65 2.55
N LYS A 25 65.29 79.15 1.45
CA LYS A 25 65.17 77.75 1.06
C LYS A 25 65.74 76.80 2.11
N GLU A 26 66.85 77.19 2.74
CA GLU A 26 67.50 76.37 3.77
C GLU A 26 66.72 76.37 5.09
N LYS A 27 66.13 77.51 5.47
CA LYS A 27 65.19 77.58 6.61
C LYS A 27 63.95 76.70 6.39
N LEU A 28 63.32 76.80 5.22
CA LEU A 28 62.16 75.96 4.88
C LEU A 28 62.50 74.47 4.89
N LYS A 29 63.70 74.11 4.44
CA LYS A 29 64.16 72.71 4.48
C LYS A 29 64.30 72.20 5.90
N LYS A 30 64.86 73.02 6.80
CA LYS A 30 65.00 72.69 8.22
C LYS A 30 63.63 72.55 8.91
N GLU A 31 62.72 73.49 8.67
CA GLU A 31 61.34 73.41 9.19
C GLU A 31 60.61 72.17 8.68
N LEU A 32 60.80 71.79 7.42
CA LEU A 32 60.23 70.56 6.85
C LEU A 32 60.78 69.31 7.54
N ASP A 33 62.07 69.28 7.85
CA ASP A 33 62.70 68.14 8.53
C ASP A 33 62.27 68.06 10.00
N ASP A 34 62.14 69.19 10.70
CA ASP A 34 61.60 69.28 12.06
C ASP A 34 60.13 68.82 12.12
N LEU A 35 59.31 69.21 11.13
CA LEU A 35 57.93 68.75 11.00
C LEU A 35 57.83 67.24 10.74
N LYS A 36 58.74 66.65 9.96
CA LYS A 36 58.78 65.19 9.74
C LYS A 36 59.16 64.42 11.00
N ILE A 37 60.01 65.00 11.85
CA ILE A 37 60.37 64.44 13.16
C ILE A 37 59.15 64.51 14.09
N LEU A 38 58.47 65.66 14.16
CA LEU A 38 57.26 65.85 14.97
C LEU A 38 56.08 64.98 14.51
N ALA A 39 55.92 64.80 13.19
CA ALA A 39 54.87 63.97 12.60
C ALA A 39 55.13 62.45 12.76
N GLY A 40 56.28 62.04 13.32
CA GLY A 40 56.56 60.64 13.65
C GLY A 40 56.47 59.67 12.46
N GLU A 41 56.70 60.15 11.24
CA GLU A 41 56.31 59.48 9.99
C GLU A 41 56.95 58.11 9.76
N LYS A 42 58.07 57.80 10.45
CA LYS A 42 58.76 56.51 10.30
C LYS A 42 58.38 55.44 11.33
N SER A 43 57.86 55.81 12.49
CA SER A 43 57.54 54.84 13.55
C SER A 43 56.04 54.56 13.61
N ILE A 44 55.20 55.59 13.50
CA ILE A 44 53.76 55.48 13.75
C ILE A 44 53.05 54.68 12.64
N LYS A 45 53.48 54.78 11.37
CA LYS A 45 52.90 53.98 10.27
C LYS A 45 53.12 52.48 10.44
N ASN A 46 54.26 52.07 10.99
CA ASN A 46 54.55 50.65 11.22
C ASN A 46 53.88 50.12 12.49
N THR A 47 53.77 50.93 13.54
CA THR A 47 53.08 50.52 14.77
C THR A 47 51.57 50.47 14.58
N LEU A 48 50.96 51.46 13.90
CA LEU A 48 49.53 51.43 13.59
C LEU A 48 49.17 50.29 12.64
N ARG A 49 50.02 49.97 11.66
CA ARG A 49 49.80 48.86 10.73
C ARG A 49 49.97 47.50 11.41
N LYS A 50 50.96 47.34 12.29
CA LYS A 50 51.11 46.12 13.09
C LYS A 50 50.00 45.97 14.12
N GLU A 51 49.59 47.05 14.79
CA GLU A 51 48.47 47.00 15.75
C GLU A 51 47.12 46.76 15.06
N SER A 52 46.92 47.27 13.84
CA SER A 52 45.69 46.98 13.08
C SER A 52 45.69 45.55 12.52
N GLU A 53 46.83 45.03 12.07
CA GLU A 53 46.96 43.64 11.60
C GLU A 53 46.84 42.62 12.76
N ILE A 54 47.40 42.92 13.94
CA ILE A 54 47.27 42.08 15.14
C ILE A 54 45.82 42.09 15.65
N LYS A 55 45.17 43.26 15.74
CA LYS A 55 43.76 43.35 16.18
C LYS A 55 42.77 42.71 15.20
N LEU A 56 43.09 42.66 13.90
CA LEU A 56 42.21 42.04 12.89
C LEU A 56 42.37 40.52 12.82
N SER A 57 43.55 39.99 13.13
CA SER A 57 43.81 38.54 13.15
C SER A 57 43.31 37.86 14.43
N ASP A 58 43.24 38.58 15.54
CA ASP A 58 42.71 38.07 16.82
C ASP A 58 41.17 38.17 16.94
N LEU A 59 40.52 38.89 16.03
CA LEU A 59 39.06 38.88 15.88
C LEU A 59 38.63 37.70 14.99
N LYS A 60 38.85 36.46 15.47
CA LYS A 60 37.99 35.36 15.03
C LYS A 60 36.66 35.58 15.75
N PRO A 61 35.60 36.08 15.08
CA PRO A 61 34.35 36.30 15.78
C PRO A 61 33.93 34.96 16.40
N PRO A 62 33.56 34.92 17.70
CA PRO A 62 33.00 33.71 18.28
C PRO A 62 31.84 33.28 17.40
N PRO A 63 31.68 31.98 17.09
CA PRO A 63 30.55 31.51 16.28
C PRO A 63 29.28 32.06 16.94
N SER A 64 28.69 33.04 16.28
CA SER A 64 27.57 33.79 16.82
C SER A 64 26.48 32.78 17.13
N ILE A 65 25.81 32.89 18.28
CA ILE A 65 24.65 32.05 18.63
C ILE A 65 23.60 32.02 17.49
N LYS A 66 23.58 33.07 16.65
CA LYS A 66 22.80 33.14 15.42
C LYS A 66 23.18 32.07 14.39
N ASN A 67 24.46 31.73 14.24
CA ASN A 67 24.95 30.69 13.34
C ASN A 67 24.55 29.29 13.84
N LEU A 68 24.68 29.02 15.14
CA LEU A 68 24.24 27.74 15.73
C LEU A 68 22.73 27.53 15.60
N LYS A 69 21.91 28.57 15.82
CA LYS A 69 20.47 28.49 15.56
C LYS A 69 20.15 28.25 14.08
N TYR A 70 20.96 28.79 13.17
CA TYR A 70 20.77 28.59 11.74
C TYR A 70 21.10 27.16 11.33
N GLU A 71 22.21 26.60 11.81
CA GLU A 71 22.60 25.21 11.58
C GLU A 71 21.53 24.22 12.09
N ILE A 72 21.01 24.44 13.30
CA ILE A 72 19.91 23.60 13.86
C ILE A 72 18.66 23.69 12.98
N LEU A 73 18.29 24.89 12.53
CA LEU A 73 17.13 25.07 11.64
C LEU A 73 17.36 24.42 10.27
N GLU A 74 18.58 24.43 9.73
CA GLU A 74 18.90 23.74 8.48
C GLU A 74 18.77 22.22 8.62
N GLU A 75 19.20 21.66 9.74
CA GLU A 75 19.04 20.24 10.06
C GLU A 75 17.56 19.87 10.19
N GLU A 76 16.78 20.64 10.96
CA GLU A 76 15.32 20.44 11.08
C GLU A 76 14.61 20.52 9.72
N ILE A 77 14.99 21.47 8.85
CA ILE A 77 14.44 21.58 7.50
C ILE A 77 14.82 20.36 6.65
N SER A 78 16.04 19.84 6.81
CA SER A 78 16.48 18.63 6.12
C SER A 78 15.65 17.43 6.56
N ASP A 79 15.46 17.24 7.86
CA ASP A 79 14.66 16.14 8.41
C ASP A 79 13.20 16.22 7.95
N ILE A 80 12.58 17.39 8.04
CA ILE A 80 11.20 17.63 7.56
C ILE A 80 11.09 17.34 6.06
N LYS A 81 12.11 17.65 5.25
CA LYS A 81 12.11 17.30 3.82
C LYS A 81 12.13 15.79 3.62
N THR A 82 12.96 15.06 4.38
CA THR A 82 13.01 13.59 4.27
C THR A 82 11.70 12.93 4.71
N GLU A 83 11.09 13.42 5.79
CA GLU A 83 9.79 12.94 6.27
C GLU A 83 8.69 13.23 5.24
N ASN A 84 8.67 14.43 4.65
CA ASN A 84 7.72 14.77 3.58
C ASN A 84 7.84 13.85 2.37
N GLU A 85 9.06 13.50 1.94
CA GLU A 85 9.23 12.54 0.84
C GLU A 85 8.77 11.12 1.23
N SER A 86 9.02 10.69 2.46
CA SER A 86 8.49 9.42 2.98
C SER A 86 6.96 9.41 2.99
N LEU A 87 6.32 10.48 3.45
CA LEU A 87 4.87 10.64 3.46
C LEU A 87 4.27 10.66 2.05
N LYS A 88 4.90 11.35 1.10
CA LYS A 88 4.48 11.33 -0.32
C LYS A 88 4.51 9.92 -0.89
N ASN A 89 5.59 9.18 -0.65
CA ASN A 89 5.70 7.79 -1.09
C ASN A 89 4.62 6.90 -0.45
N ARG A 90 4.31 7.12 0.84
CA ARG A 90 3.25 6.39 1.52
C ARG A 90 1.87 6.71 0.93
N ILE A 91 1.58 7.97 0.62
CA ILE A 91 0.35 8.39 -0.05
C ILE A 91 0.22 7.69 -1.40
N TYR A 92 1.26 7.72 -2.23
CA TYR A 92 1.25 7.04 -3.54
C TYR A 92 0.99 5.53 -3.43
N SER A 93 1.60 4.86 -2.46
CA SER A 93 1.34 3.45 -2.19
C SER A 93 -0.12 3.19 -1.78
N LEU A 94 -0.69 4.03 -0.91
CA LEU A 94 -2.08 3.90 -0.46
C LEU A 94 -3.09 4.20 -1.57
N GLU A 95 -2.79 5.12 -2.47
CA GLU A 95 -3.61 5.41 -3.65
C GLU A 95 -3.65 4.19 -4.58
N ASN A 96 -2.51 3.54 -4.81
CA ASN A 96 -2.44 2.32 -5.62
C ASN A 96 -3.22 1.16 -4.99
N GLU A 97 -3.11 0.97 -3.68
CA GLU A 97 -3.87 -0.04 -2.95
C GLU A 97 -5.37 0.23 -3.03
N ASN A 98 -5.80 1.48 -2.79
CA ASN A 98 -7.20 1.89 -2.95
C ASN A 98 -7.74 1.64 -4.36
N ASN A 99 -6.93 1.91 -5.39
CA ASN A 99 -7.31 1.64 -6.78
C ASN A 99 -7.46 0.14 -7.04
N SER A 100 -6.61 -0.71 -6.46
CA SER A 100 -6.76 -2.16 -6.54
C SER A 100 -8.05 -2.63 -5.87
N LEU A 101 -8.28 -2.20 -4.63
CA LEU A 101 -9.47 -2.58 -3.86
C LEU A 101 -10.77 -2.14 -4.55
N ARG A 102 -10.78 -0.99 -5.22
CA ARG A 102 -11.92 -0.54 -6.03
C ARG A 102 -12.23 -1.51 -7.17
N ARG A 103 -11.21 -1.98 -7.90
CA ARG A 103 -11.39 -2.97 -8.97
C ARG A 103 -11.92 -4.29 -8.42
N ASP A 104 -11.37 -4.77 -7.31
CA ASP A 104 -11.82 -6.01 -6.67
C ASP A 104 -13.28 -5.91 -6.22
N LEU A 105 -13.68 -4.76 -5.68
CA LEU A 105 -15.06 -4.49 -5.30
C LEU A 105 -16.01 -4.51 -6.51
N ASP A 106 -15.60 -3.94 -7.64
CA ASP A 106 -16.41 -3.98 -8.87
C ASP A 106 -16.50 -5.39 -9.47
N ASN A 107 -15.41 -6.17 -9.42
CA ASN A 107 -15.41 -7.58 -9.80
C ASN A 107 -16.39 -8.39 -8.93
N LEU A 108 -16.31 -8.26 -7.60
CA LEU A 108 -17.21 -8.94 -6.67
C LEU A 108 -18.68 -8.54 -6.87
N LYS A 109 -18.95 -7.26 -7.15
CA LYS A 109 -20.30 -6.82 -7.53
C LYS A 109 -20.79 -7.56 -8.76
N SER A 110 -19.98 -7.62 -9.81
CA SER A 110 -20.35 -8.29 -11.07
C SER A 110 -20.63 -9.79 -10.86
N GLU A 111 -19.84 -10.46 -10.03
CA GLU A 111 -20.04 -11.87 -9.67
C GLU A 111 -21.33 -12.06 -8.85
N ASN A 112 -21.60 -11.17 -7.91
CA ASN A 112 -22.83 -11.19 -7.12
C ASN A 112 -24.08 -11.00 -8.02
N TYR A 113 -24.01 -10.10 -9.00
CA TYR A 113 -25.07 -9.97 -10.00
C TYR A 113 -25.29 -11.27 -10.78
N LYS A 114 -24.23 -11.94 -11.23
CA LYS A 114 -24.33 -13.24 -11.92
C LYS A 114 -24.99 -14.31 -11.05
N LEU A 115 -24.52 -14.47 -9.80
CA LEU A 115 -25.10 -15.42 -8.85
C LEU A 115 -26.58 -15.13 -8.58
N LYS A 116 -26.95 -13.85 -8.47
CA LYS A 116 -28.35 -13.44 -8.28
C LYS A 116 -29.21 -13.78 -9.50
N THR A 117 -28.66 -13.67 -10.72
CA THR A 117 -29.37 -14.09 -11.93
C THR A 117 -29.43 -15.61 -12.11
N GLU A 118 -28.52 -16.37 -11.51
CA GLU A 118 -28.53 -17.84 -11.55
C GLU A 118 -29.46 -18.48 -10.51
N GLN A 119 -29.75 -17.82 -9.38
CA GLN A 119 -30.72 -18.28 -8.39
C GLN A 119 -32.09 -18.72 -8.95
N PRO A 120 -32.77 -17.97 -9.85
CA PRO A 120 -34.04 -18.42 -10.41
C PRO A 120 -33.90 -19.73 -11.20
N ASN A 121 -32.78 -19.96 -11.89
CA ASN A 121 -32.54 -21.22 -12.60
C ASN A 121 -32.42 -22.39 -11.61
N ILE A 122 -31.78 -22.17 -10.46
CA ILE A 122 -31.71 -23.19 -9.39
C ILE A 122 -33.12 -23.51 -8.88
N SER A 123 -33.95 -22.50 -8.66
CA SER A 123 -35.34 -22.71 -8.21
C SER A 123 -36.17 -23.50 -9.23
N ILE A 124 -36.01 -23.25 -10.53
CA ILE A 124 -36.66 -24.02 -11.59
C ILE A 124 -36.22 -25.49 -11.53
N LEU A 125 -34.91 -25.74 -11.42
CA LEU A 125 -34.36 -27.10 -11.31
C LEU A 125 -34.84 -27.84 -10.06
N GLU A 126 -34.99 -27.14 -8.93
CA GLU A 126 -35.54 -27.71 -7.68
C GLU A 126 -36.99 -28.15 -7.85
N ASN A 127 -37.80 -27.37 -8.57
CA ASN A 127 -39.18 -27.73 -8.89
C ASN A 127 -39.24 -28.94 -9.82
N GLU A 128 -38.42 -28.97 -10.88
CA GLU A 128 -38.32 -30.11 -11.80
C GLU A 128 -37.91 -31.40 -11.06
N ILE A 129 -36.92 -31.32 -10.16
CA ILE A 129 -36.50 -32.46 -9.34
C ILE A 129 -37.65 -32.92 -8.43
N SER A 130 -38.43 -31.99 -7.87
CA SER A 130 -39.57 -32.32 -7.02
C SER A 130 -40.66 -33.06 -7.81
N SER A 131 -41.01 -32.58 -9.00
CA SER A 131 -41.97 -33.25 -9.89
C SER A 131 -41.49 -34.64 -10.33
N LEU A 132 -40.20 -34.78 -10.65
CA LEU A 132 -39.62 -36.09 -10.99
C LEU A 132 -39.65 -37.08 -9.82
N ARG A 133 -39.41 -36.61 -8.60
CA ARG A 133 -39.52 -37.46 -7.39
C ARG A 133 -40.94 -37.93 -7.15
N GLU A 134 -41.92 -37.05 -7.36
CA GLU A 134 -43.34 -37.40 -7.24
C GLU A 134 -43.72 -38.47 -8.29
N MET A 135 -43.32 -38.28 -9.56
CA MET A 135 -43.53 -39.28 -10.60
C MET A 135 -42.87 -40.63 -10.26
N ILE A 136 -41.64 -40.64 -9.76
CA ILE A 136 -40.97 -41.88 -9.33
C ILE A 136 -41.75 -42.57 -8.20
N THR A 137 -42.31 -41.79 -7.27
CA THR A 137 -43.11 -42.32 -6.14
C THR A 137 -44.39 -42.98 -6.64
N ILE A 138 -45.10 -42.34 -7.58
CA ILE A 138 -46.30 -42.90 -8.21
C ILE A 138 -45.96 -44.20 -8.95
N ILE A 139 -44.92 -44.20 -9.80
CA ILE A 139 -44.49 -45.40 -10.53
C ILE A 139 -44.09 -46.53 -9.57
N ALA A 140 -43.44 -46.21 -8.45
CA ALA A 140 -43.08 -47.20 -7.44
C ALA A 140 -44.34 -47.84 -6.79
N GLN A 141 -45.37 -47.04 -6.50
CA GLN A 141 -46.65 -47.53 -5.99
C GLN A 141 -47.39 -48.39 -7.01
N GLU A 142 -47.46 -47.96 -8.28
CA GLU A 142 -48.07 -48.74 -9.36
C GLU A 142 -47.37 -50.08 -9.56
N LYS A 143 -46.02 -50.08 -9.51
CA LYS A 143 -45.23 -51.30 -9.59
C LYS A 143 -45.56 -52.27 -8.44
N GLN A 144 -45.68 -51.77 -7.21
CA GLN A 144 -46.04 -52.59 -6.05
C GLN A 144 -47.43 -53.22 -6.22
N LEU A 145 -48.42 -52.44 -6.66
CA LEU A 145 -49.78 -52.95 -6.93
C LEU A 145 -49.79 -54.00 -8.04
N LEU A 146 -48.96 -53.85 -9.08
CA LEU A 146 -48.81 -54.85 -10.13
C LEU A 146 -48.14 -56.13 -9.62
N GLU A 147 -47.09 -56.02 -8.80
CA GLU A 147 -46.45 -57.17 -8.17
C GLU A 147 -47.43 -57.94 -7.27
N GLU A 148 -48.29 -57.26 -6.51
CA GLU A 148 -49.34 -57.89 -5.71
C GLU A 148 -50.38 -58.62 -6.58
N ARG A 149 -50.83 -58.02 -7.70
CA ARG A 149 -51.77 -58.68 -8.63
C ARG A 149 -51.20 -59.93 -9.29
N VAL A 150 -49.91 -59.96 -9.60
CA VAL A 150 -49.25 -61.13 -10.20
C VAL A 150 -49.16 -62.31 -9.21
N VAL A 151 -49.21 -62.05 -7.90
CA VAL A 151 -49.21 -63.09 -6.86
C VAL A 151 -50.63 -63.64 -6.61
N GLU A 152 -51.67 -62.87 -6.91
CA GLU A 152 -53.08 -63.27 -6.71
C GLU A 152 -53.75 -63.96 -7.90
N GLU A 153 -53.06 -64.18 -9.04
CA GLU A 153 -53.55 -65.14 -10.04
C GLU A 153 -53.24 -66.58 -9.56
N PRO A 154 -54.26 -67.37 -9.13
CA PRO A 154 -54.04 -68.77 -8.81
C PRO A 154 -53.59 -69.52 -10.05
N SER A 155 -52.51 -70.27 -9.89
CA SER A 155 -51.98 -71.28 -10.81
C SER A 155 -52.98 -72.41 -11.09
N THR A 156 -54.03 -72.13 -11.85
CA THR A 156 -54.90 -73.13 -12.50
C THR A 156 -54.80 -73.01 -14.01
N VAL A 157 -53.59 -73.12 -14.55
CA VAL A 157 -53.39 -73.57 -15.92
C VAL A 157 -52.26 -74.59 -15.91
N GLU A 158 -52.62 -75.82 -16.28
CA GLU A 158 -51.76 -76.99 -16.42
C GLU A 158 -50.45 -76.69 -17.18
N PRO A 159 -49.31 -77.31 -16.80
CA PRO A 159 -48.11 -77.32 -17.63
C PRO A 159 -48.31 -78.33 -18.78
N ARG A 160 -49.09 -77.97 -19.79
CA ARG A 160 -49.32 -78.82 -20.98
C ARG A 160 -48.87 -78.24 -22.32
N ILE A 161 -48.43 -76.99 -22.38
CA ILE A 161 -48.06 -76.37 -23.68
C ILE A 161 -46.54 -76.32 -23.91
N HIS A 162 -45.70 -76.56 -22.90
CA HIS A 162 -44.24 -76.52 -23.07
C HIS A 162 -43.61 -77.71 -23.82
N LYS A 163 -44.39 -78.72 -24.25
CA LYS A 163 -43.87 -79.82 -25.10
C LYS A 163 -44.18 -79.71 -26.59
N GLU A 164 -45.08 -78.82 -27.01
CA GLU A 164 -45.52 -78.75 -28.42
C GLU A 164 -44.86 -77.63 -29.24
N ILE A 165 -44.11 -76.74 -28.58
CA ILE A 165 -43.45 -75.59 -29.25
C ILE A 165 -41.95 -75.83 -29.47
N GLU A 166 -41.29 -76.66 -28.65
CA GLU A 166 -39.86 -77.01 -28.85
C GLU A 166 -39.64 -77.95 -30.05
N GLU A 167 -40.66 -78.69 -30.48
CA GLU A 167 -40.55 -79.61 -31.63
C GLU A 167 -40.78 -78.92 -32.99
N LYS A 168 -41.33 -77.69 -33.03
CA LYS A 168 -41.62 -76.95 -34.28
C LYS A 168 -40.60 -75.88 -34.66
N ILE A 169 -39.52 -75.70 -33.89
CA ILE A 169 -38.48 -74.67 -34.15
C ILE A 169 -37.13 -75.30 -34.57
N SER A 170 -37.01 -76.64 -34.66
CA SER A 170 -35.77 -77.28 -35.14
C SER A 170 -35.66 -77.41 -36.67
N GLU A 171 -36.71 -77.05 -37.43
CA GLU A 171 -36.72 -77.16 -38.89
C GLU A 171 -37.00 -75.81 -39.56
N LYS A 172 -36.01 -74.91 -39.52
CA LYS A 172 -35.67 -74.03 -40.65
C LYS A 172 -34.37 -73.28 -40.40
N VAL A 173 -33.37 -73.76 -41.10
CA VAL A 173 -32.00 -73.29 -41.18
C VAL A 173 -31.90 -72.08 -42.13
N LEU A 174 -31.36 -70.97 -41.62
CA LEU A 174 -30.58 -69.88 -42.27
C LEU A 174 -31.27 -68.94 -43.32
N PRO A 175 -30.71 -67.73 -43.61
CA PRO A 175 -29.37 -67.23 -43.27
C PRO A 175 -29.28 -65.87 -42.55
N LYS A 176 -28.09 -65.68 -41.97
CA LYS A 176 -27.55 -64.47 -41.34
C LYS A 176 -27.52 -63.29 -42.32
N GLU A 177 -28.17 -62.19 -41.99
CA GLU A 177 -27.88 -60.88 -42.58
C GLU A 177 -27.33 -59.90 -41.55
N LYS A 178 -26.23 -59.28 -41.96
CA LYS A 178 -25.45 -58.29 -41.24
C LYS A 178 -26.22 -56.98 -41.21
N VAL A 179 -26.43 -56.41 -40.02
CA VAL A 179 -26.60 -54.95 -39.90
C VAL A 179 -25.75 -54.49 -38.72
N GLN A 180 -24.56 -54.01 -39.07
CA GLN A 180 -23.77 -53.10 -38.24
C GLN A 180 -24.34 -51.70 -38.46
N GLU A 181 -24.91 -51.07 -37.43
CA GLU A 181 -25.14 -49.63 -37.44
C GLU A 181 -24.81 -48.98 -36.09
N VAL A 182 -23.54 -48.60 -36.00
CA VAL A 182 -23.00 -47.32 -35.50
C VAL A 182 -23.87 -46.54 -34.50
N ILE A 183 -23.68 -46.79 -33.19
CA ILE A 183 -23.96 -45.79 -32.15
C ILE A 183 -22.64 -45.19 -31.68
N LYS A 184 -22.27 -44.03 -32.25
CA LYS A 184 -21.17 -43.18 -31.76
C LYS A 184 -21.62 -42.45 -30.50
N LYS A 185 -21.10 -42.84 -29.34
CA LYS A 185 -21.07 -42.02 -28.11
C LYS A 185 -19.83 -41.11 -28.13
N PRO A 186 -19.92 -39.79 -27.88
CA PRO A 186 -18.77 -39.01 -27.44
C PRO A 186 -18.81 -38.87 -25.91
N SER A 187 -18.14 -39.77 -25.21
CA SER A 187 -17.83 -39.57 -23.79
C SER A 187 -16.47 -38.87 -23.67
N LYS A 188 -16.48 -37.53 -23.55
CA LYS A 188 -15.29 -36.77 -23.15
C LYS A 188 -15.01 -37.01 -21.67
N LYS A 189 -14.17 -38.01 -21.36
CA LYS A 189 -13.54 -38.14 -20.04
C LYS A 189 -12.61 -36.95 -19.81
N LYS A 190 -13.07 -35.93 -19.07
CA LYS A 190 -12.19 -34.91 -18.50
C LYS A 190 -11.26 -35.60 -17.49
N LYS A 191 -9.95 -35.59 -17.78
CA LYS A 191 -8.90 -36.03 -16.85
C LYS A 191 -9.00 -35.19 -15.58
N LYS A 192 -9.36 -35.81 -14.44
CA LYS A 192 -9.19 -35.21 -13.12
C LYS A 192 -7.68 -35.05 -12.89
N LYS A 193 -7.18 -33.81 -12.92
CA LYS A 193 -5.85 -33.48 -12.41
C LYS A 193 -5.85 -33.84 -10.92
N LYS A 194 -4.99 -34.77 -10.52
CA LYS A 194 -4.71 -35.03 -9.11
C LYS A 194 -3.91 -33.82 -8.61
N LEU A 195 -4.50 -33.04 -7.70
CA LEU A 195 -3.79 -31.99 -6.97
C LEU A 195 -2.68 -32.63 -6.14
N SER A 196 -1.53 -31.98 -6.11
CA SER A 196 -0.36 -32.41 -5.34
C SER A 196 -0.63 -32.28 -3.83
N ALA A 197 0.12 -33.04 -3.02
CA ALA A 197 -0.01 -32.99 -1.56
C ALA A 197 0.30 -31.59 -0.99
N ASP A 198 1.11 -30.81 -1.70
CA ASP A 198 1.49 -29.44 -1.32
C ASP A 198 0.38 -28.43 -1.62
N GLU A 199 -0.35 -28.59 -2.73
CA GLU A 199 -1.56 -27.80 -3.02
C GLU A 199 -2.67 -28.06 -1.99
N ILE A 200 -2.81 -29.31 -1.52
CA ILE A 200 -3.80 -29.66 -0.48
C ILE A 200 -3.40 -29.07 0.89
N LYS A 201 -2.09 -28.95 1.19
CA LYS A 201 -1.60 -28.28 2.40
C LYS A 201 -1.82 -26.77 2.35
N ALA A 202 -1.58 -26.14 1.21
CA ALA A 202 -1.79 -24.70 1.02
C ALA A 202 -3.27 -24.32 1.20
N ILE A 203 -4.20 -25.07 0.59
CA ILE A 203 -5.64 -24.83 0.72
C ILE A 203 -6.13 -24.98 2.17
N LYS A 204 -5.57 -25.93 2.94
CA LYS A 204 -5.91 -26.10 4.36
C LYS A 204 -5.39 -24.95 5.23
N ALA A 205 -4.21 -24.42 4.94
CA ALA A 205 -3.64 -23.29 5.68
C ALA A 205 -4.44 -21.99 5.45
N GLU A 206 -4.82 -21.69 4.20
CA GLU A 206 -5.65 -20.52 3.87
C GLU A 206 -7.06 -20.61 4.47
N HIS A 207 -7.64 -21.82 4.54
CA HIS A 207 -8.96 -22.02 5.12
C HIS A 207 -8.97 -21.96 6.65
N GLU A 208 -7.83 -22.17 7.32
CA GLU A 208 -7.72 -22.06 8.78
C GLU A 208 -7.52 -20.60 9.23
N GLU A 209 -6.93 -19.76 8.38
CA GLU A 209 -6.71 -18.32 8.63
C GLU A 209 -7.94 -17.45 8.28
N ALA A 210 -8.82 -17.92 7.40
CA ALA A 210 -10.09 -17.27 7.06
C ALA A 210 -11.24 -17.54 8.04
N ILE A 211 -11.06 -18.44 9.01
CA ILE A 211 -12.05 -18.67 10.07
C ILE A 211 -11.98 -17.49 11.03
N ALA A 212 -13.05 -16.69 11.07
CA ALA A 212 -13.21 -15.56 11.99
C ALA A 212 -12.61 -15.86 13.37
N PRO A 213 -11.86 -14.93 13.99
CA PRO A 213 -11.13 -15.19 15.23
C PRO A 213 -12.09 -15.82 16.23
N LYS A 214 -11.70 -16.98 16.80
CA LYS A 214 -12.52 -17.88 17.65
C LYS A 214 -13.41 -17.16 18.69
N ARG A 215 -13.05 -15.93 19.08
CA ARG A 215 -13.78 -15.01 19.96
C ARG A 215 -15.18 -14.60 19.48
N ARG A 216 -15.45 -14.59 18.16
CA ARG A 216 -16.79 -14.26 17.61
C ARG A 216 -17.70 -15.47 17.49
N ARG A 217 -17.42 -16.59 18.15
CA ARG A 217 -18.33 -17.75 18.17
C ARG A 217 -19.22 -17.67 19.40
N CYS A 218 -20.53 -17.79 19.22
CA CYS A 218 -21.45 -17.86 20.35
C CYS A 218 -21.17 -19.13 21.18
N PRO A 219 -20.95 -19.04 22.50
CA PRO A 219 -20.64 -20.21 23.32
C PRO A 219 -21.83 -21.17 23.47
N THR A 220 -23.06 -20.66 23.34
CA THR A 220 -24.29 -21.45 23.57
C THR A 220 -24.76 -22.16 22.31
N CYS A 221 -25.07 -21.41 21.24
CA CYS A 221 -25.60 -21.98 20.00
C CYS A 221 -24.55 -22.17 18.90
N LEU A 222 -23.27 -21.90 19.21
CA LEU A 222 -22.14 -22.07 18.29
C LEU A 222 -22.25 -21.30 16.98
N ASN A 223 -23.15 -20.32 16.89
CA ASN A 223 -23.32 -19.48 15.71
C ASN A 223 -22.02 -18.74 15.37
N LEU A 224 -21.64 -18.80 14.10
CA LEU A 224 -20.46 -18.16 13.52
C LEU A 224 -20.83 -16.99 12.58
N ASN A 225 -22.11 -16.81 12.26
CA ASN A 225 -22.55 -15.78 11.34
C ASN A 225 -22.40 -14.39 11.98
N LYS A 226 -21.40 -13.62 11.51
CA LYS A 226 -21.08 -12.26 11.98
C LYS A 226 -22.27 -11.30 11.94
N LYS A 227 -23.21 -11.47 11.00
CA LYS A 227 -24.44 -10.66 10.90
C LYS A 227 -25.35 -10.78 12.13
N TYR A 228 -25.32 -11.92 12.80
CA TYR A 228 -26.14 -12.20 13.98
C TYR A 228 -25.36 -12.07 15.29
N ILE A 229 -24.15 -11.48 15.27
CA ILE A 229 -23.34 -11.29 16.47
C ILE A 229 -23.08 -9.80 16.60
N ARG A 230 -23.80 -9.18 17.54
CA ARG A 230 -23.72 -7.74 17.81
C ARG A 230 -22.60 -7.48 18.81
N GLU A 231 -21.76 -6.52 18.49
CA GLU A 231 -20.73 -6.01 19.39
C GLU A 231 -21.28 -4.80 20.13
N MET A 232 -21.13 -4.77 21.46
CA MET A 232 -21.65 -3.73 22.33
C MET A 232 -20.59 -3.32 23.35
N ASP A 233 -20.70 -2.11 23.89
CA ASP A 233 -19.83 -1.66 24.97
C ASP A 233 -20.22 -2.33 26.30
N ASP A 234 -19.23 -2.90 26.97
CA ASP A 234 -19.36 -3.47 28.30
C ASP A 234 -19.07 -2.41 29.35
N LYS A 235 -20.14 -1.73 29.81
CA LYS A 235 -20.06 -0.70 30.86
C LYS A 235 -19.53 -1.22 32.20
N THR A 236 -19.47 -2.54 32.40
CA THR A 236 -18.89 -3.15 33.61
C THR A 236 -17.37 -3.27 33.54
N ASN A 237 -16.79 -3.21 32.35
CA ASN A 237 -15.35 -3.33 32.12
C ASN A 237 -14.79 -2.00 31.61
N ILE A 238 -14.28 -1.16 32.51
CA ILE A 238 -13.68 0.12 32.17
C ILE A 238 -12.19 -0.12 31.91
N ILE A 239 -11.73 0.09 30.67
CA ILE A 239 -10.32 -0.06 30.27
C ILE A 239 -9.52 1.20 30.63
N LEU A 240 -10.10 2.37 30.39
CA LEU A 240 -9.47 3.66 30.67
C LEU A 240 -10.50 4.60 31.27
N GLN A 241 -10.10 5.35 32.29
CA GLN A 241 -11.02 6.22 33.03
C GLN A 241 -11.12 7.63 32.42
N SER A 242 -10.06 8.14 31.78
CA SER A 242 -10.06 9.41 31.05
C SER A 242 -9.07 9.39 29.87
N PRO A 243 -9.53 9.53 28.61
CA PRO A 243 -10.93 9.47 28.18
C PRO A 243 -11.57 8.13 28.56
N ARG A 244 -12.87 8.13 28.85
CA ARG A 244 -13.56 6.94 29.36
C ARG A 244 -13.77 5.91 28.25
N ILE A 245 -13.04 4.79 28.33
CA ILE A 245 -13.09 3.70 27.34
C ILE A 245 -13.62 2.44 28.03
N TYR A 246 -14.68 1.87 27.47
CA TYR A 246 -15.26 0.60 27.92
C TYR A 246 -14.73 -0.56 27.07
N GLY A 247 -14.64 -1.74 27.67
CA GLY A 247 -14.39 -2.98 26.97
C GLY A 247 -15.55 -3.36 26.04
N LYS A 248 -15.34 -4.36 25.20
CA LYS A 248 -16.37 -4.89 24.30
C LYS A 248 -16.97 -6.17 24.86
N LYS A 249 -18.26 -6.38 24.57
CA LYS A 249 -18.97 -7.64 24.74
C LYS A 249 -19.76 -7.98 23.48
N PHE A 250 -19.99 -9.25 23.24
CA PHE A 250 -20.75 -9.78 22.12
C PHE A 250 -22.12 -10.26 22.59
N LYS A 251 -23.13 -10.15 21.73
CA LYS A 251 -24.47 -10.66 21.94
C LYS A 251 -24.93 -11.46 20.72
N CYS A 252 -25.40 -12.68 20.95
CA CYS A 252 -25.97 -13.51 19.89
C CYS A 252 -27.39 -13.05 19.57
N GLY A 253 -27.68 -12.78 18.30
CA GLY A 253 -29.03 -12.45 17.82
C GLY A 253 -29.96 -13.65 17.68
N ILE A 254 -29.45 -14.88 17.80
CA ILE A 254 -30.23 -16.12 17.72
C ILE A 254 -30.70 -16.56 19.12
N CYS A 255 -29.75 -16.80 20.04
CA CYS A 255 -30.06 -17.30 21.38
C CYS A 255 -30.01 -16.24 22.49
N GLY A 256 -29.60 -15.00 22.18
CA GLY A 256 -29.53 -13.91 23.15
C GLY A 256 -28.34 -13.94 24.12
N THR A 257 -27.51 -14.98 24.12
CA THR A 257 -26.35 -15.08 25.02
C THR A 257 -25.37 -13.92 24.82
N GLU A 258 -24.87 -13.37 25.94
CA GLU A 258 -23.84 -12.34 25.98
C GLU A 258 -22.51 -12.92 26.49
N TRP A 259 -21.38 -12.56 25.86
CA TRP A 259 -20.04 -12.99 26.27
C TRP A 259 -18.98 -11.92 25.96
N LYS A 260 -17.76 -12.07 26.51
CA LYS A 260 -16.63 -11.15 26.30
C LYS A 260 -15.58 -11.75 25.36
#